data_AF-A0A1F6ENA4-F1
#
_entry.id   AF-A0A1F6ENA4-F1
#
_cell.length_a   1.000
_cell.length_b   1.000
_cell.length_c   1.000
_cell.angle_alpha   90.00
_cell.angle_beta   90.00
_cell.angle_gamma   90.00
#
_symmetry.space_group_name_H-M   'P 1'
#
loop_
_entity.id
_entity.type
_entity.pdbx_description
1 polymer ?
#
loop_
_entity_poly.entity_id
_entity_poly.type
_entity_poly.pdbx_seq_one_letter_code
_entity_poly.pdbx_strand_id
1 'polypeptide(L)'
;MATKKQTRAARKNIKKAQAKWRGMTKRQHSLAQPEGRKRKRSGTGGGGKFYRIEVRPNQKFTSYRVQDVGKRGHLERLAGRRASGSWDTVSWLVSKKDAHKKGKTLVIKDTKARTALKQIKGPIRHVKGDIFRAHAKNVPERLKPTLAMRRAQKKNIKKAQRARRI
;
A
#
# COMPACT_ATOMS: atom_id res chain seq x y z
N MET A 1 -38.59 -34.47 14.99
CA MET A 1 -37.53 -34.46 16.03
C MET A 1 -36.25 -35.06 15.49
N ALA A 2 -35.08 -34.58 15.92
CA ALA A 2 -33.79 -35.15 15.49
C ALA A 2 -33.54 -36.52 16.15
N THR A 3 -33.09 -37.49 15.37
CA THR A 3 -32.80 -38.85 15.86
C THR A 3 -31.62 -38.88 16.84
N LYS A 4 -31.55 -39.89 17.71
CA LYS A 4 -30.41 -40.11 18.65
C LYS A 4 -29.06 -40.16 17.91
N LYS A 5 -29.04 -40.69 16.69
CA LYS A 5 -27.86 -40.75 15.82
C LYS A 5 -27.42 -39.35 15.38
N GLN A 6 -28.37 -38.50 14.96
CA GLN A 6 -28.12 -37.12 14.56
C GLN A 6 -27.61 -36.25 15.73
N THR A 7 -28.20 -36.39 16.92
CA THR A 7 -27.74 -35.67 18.13
C THR A 7 -26.33 -36.07 18.56
N ARG A 8 -26.01 -37.37 18.50
CA ARG A 8 -24.64 -37.87 18.80
C ARG A 8 -23.62 -37.38 17.78
N ALA A 9 -23.97 -37.37 16.48
CA ALA A 9 -23.11 -36.83 15.43
C ALA A 9 -22.87 -35.32 15.61
N ALA A 10 -23.93 -34.55 15.91
CA ALA A 10 -23.84 -33.13 16.18
C ALA A 10 -22.91 -32.83 17.37
N ARG A 11 -23.06 -33.54 18.50
CA ARG A 11 -22.17 -33.39 19.67
C ARG A 11 -20.71 -33.70 19.35
N LYS A 12 -20.45 -34.76 18.57
CA LYS A 12 -19.08 -35.09 18.11
C LYS A 12 -18.50 -33.98 17.22
N ASN A 13 -19.29 -33.43 16.30
CA ASN A 13 -18.85 -32.36 15.43
C ASN A 13 -18.58 -31.06 16.19
N ILE A 14 -19.42 -30.73 17.18
CA ILE A 14 -19.20 -29.57 18.07
C ILE A 14 -17.89 -29.74 18.85
N LYS A 15 -17.65 -30.92 19.45
CA LYS A 15 -16.38 -31.19 20.16
C LYS A 15 -15.16 -31.07 19.24
N LYS A 16 -15.23 -31.60 18.01
CA LYS A 16 -14.17 -31.47 17.01
C LYS A 16 -13.92 -30.01 16.63
N ALA A 17 -14.98 -29.22 16.43
CA ALA A 17 -14.89 -27.80 16.12
C ALA A 17 -14.28 -27.00 17.28
N GLN A 18 -14.68 -27.29 18.53
CA GLN A 18 -14.12 -26.65 19.72
C GLN A 18 -12.64 -26.99 19.93
N ALA A 19 -12.24 -28.26 19.75
CA ALA A 19 -10.85 -28.67 19.83
C ALA A 19 -10.00 -27.97 18.77
N LYS A 20 -10.50 -27.90 17.53
CA LYS A 20 -9.84 -27.18 16.44
C LYS A 20 -9.74 -25.68 16.71
N TRP A 21 -10.79 -25.06 17.29
CA TRP A 21 -10.75 -23.65 17.67
C TRP A 21 -9.72 -23.40 18.77
N ARG A 22 -9.70 -24.19 19.84
CA ARG A 22 -8.74 -24.04 20.95
C ARG A 22 -7.28 -24.26 20.54
N GLY A 23 -7.04 -25.12 19.55
CA GLY A 23 -5.70 -25.38 19.01
C GLY A 23 -5.19 -24.35 18.01
N MET A 24 -5.97 -23.32 17.66
CA MET A 24 -5.55 -22.30 16.72
C MET A 24 -4.63 -21.27 17.37
N THR A 25 -3.62 -20.85 16.62
CA THR A 25 -2.81 -19.67 16.95
C THR A 25 -3.63 -18.38 16.79
N LYS A 26 -3.21 -17.27 17.44
CA LYS A 26 -3.85 -15.94 17.27
C LYS A 26 -4.08 -15.55 15.80
N ARG A 27 -3.13 -15.87 14.92
CA ARG A 27 -3.24 -15.59 13.47
C ARG A 27 -4.30 -16.45 12.79
N GLN A 28 -4.39 -17.74 13.15
CA GLN A 28 -5.41 -18.65 12.61
C GLN A 28 -6.81 -18.28 13.08
N HIS A 29 -6.96 -17.87 14.35
CA HIS A 29 -8.22 -17.32 14.86
C HIS A 29 -8.69 -16.10 14.06
N SER A 30 -7.80 -15.15 13.81
CA SER A 30 -8.12 -13.94 13.03
C SER A 30 -8.56 -14.23 11.60
N LEU A 31 -8.00 -15.27 10.96
CA LEU A 31 -8.37 -15.69 9.60
C LEU A 31 -9.68 -16.50 9.55
N ALA A 32 -9.98 -17.25 10.61
CA ALA A 32 -11.18 -18.09 10.71
C ALA A 32 -12.45 -17.29 11.04
N GLN A 33 -12.31 -16.07 11.60
CA GLN A 33 -13.45 -15.21 11.89
C GLN A 33 -14.10 -14.69 10.59
N PRO A 34 -15.41 -14.91 10.39
CA PRO A 34 -16.13 -14.45 9.18
C PRO A 34 -16.11 -12.92 9.01
N GLU A 35 -16.04 -12.17 10.11
CA GLU A 35 -15.98 -10.70 10.12
C GLU A 35 -14.69 -10.17 9.47
N GLY A 36 -13.56 -10.83 9.70
CA GLY A 36 -12.27 -10.44 9.10
C GLY A 36 -12.23 -10.61 7.58
N ARG A 37 -13.00 -11.56 7.03
CA ARG A 37 -13.05 -11.89 5.60
C ARG A 37 -13.89 -10.91 4.79
N LYS A 38 -14.91 -10.30 5.39
CA LYS A 38 -15.76 -9.27 4.77
C LYS A 38 -15.09 -7.90 4.69
N ARG A 39 -14.03 -7.66 5.48
CA ARG A 39 -13.34 -6.37 5.50
C ARG A 39 -12.61 -6.13 4.18
N LYS A 40 -13.15 -5.24 3.34
CA LYS A 40 -12.45 -4.72 2.15
C LYS A 40 -11.17 -4.01 2.61
N ARG A 41 -10.08 -4.17 1.85
CA ARG A 41 -8.81 -3.47 2.12
C ARG A 41 -9.06 -1.96 2.07
N SER A 42 -8.46 -1.22 3.01
CA SER A 42 -8.59 0.24 3.07
C SER A 42 -8.30 0.88 1.70
N GLY A 43 -9.23 1.69 1.18
CA GLY A 43 -9.15 2.34 -0.14
C GLY A 43 -9.65 1.52 -1.34
N THR A 44 -9.85 0.20 -1.22
CA THR A 44 -10.39 -0.61 -2.35
C THR A 44 -11.89 -0.44 -2.59
N GLY A 45 -12.65 0.01 -1.58
CA GLY A 45 -14.10 0.13 -1.65
C GLY A 45 -14.64 1.47 -2.19
N GLY A 46 -13.79 2.48 -2.43
CA GLY A 46 -14.25 3.79 -2.95
C GLY A 46 -15.03 4.66 -1.95
N GLY A 47 -15.49 4.12 -0.82
CA GLY A 47 -16.27 4.84 0.21
C GLY A 47 -15.43 5.57 1.26
N GLY A 48 -14.11 5.63 1.12
CA GLY A 48 -13.25 6.29 2.10
C GLY A 48 -13.30 7.82 2.01
N LYS A 49 -12.94 8.51 3.10
CA LYS A 49 -12.77 9.98 3.12
C LYS A 49 -11.49 10.47 2.44
N PHE A 50 -10.57 9.56 2.13
CA PHE A 50 -9.24 9.85 1.60
C PHE A 50 -8.94 9.05 0.33
N TYR A 51 -8.23 9.69 -0.60
CA TYR A 51 -7.48 9.02 -1.66
C TYR A 51 -6.13 8.56 -1.12
N ARG A 52 -5.75 7.33 -1.42
CA ARG A 52 -4.45 6.76 -1.03
C ARG A 52 -3.49 6.80 -2.21
N ILE A 53 -2.38 7.50 -2.07
CA ILE A 53 -1.30 7.56 -3.05
C ILE A 53 -0.17 6.66 -2.55
N GLU A 54 0.00 5.50 -3.16
CA GLU A 54 1.11 4.58 -2.87
C GLU A 54 2.38 5.06 -3.56
N VAL A 55 3.42 5.28 -2.75
CA VAL A 55 4.74 5.78 -3.21
C VAL A 55 5.77 4.66 -3.21
N ARG A 56 5.70 3.76 -2.23
CA ARG A 56 6.62 2.63 -2.07
C ARG A 56 5.83 1.34 -1.79
N PRO A 57 6.35 0.17 -2.19
CA PRO A 57 5.70 -1.10 -1.92
C PRO A 57 5.73 -1.44 -0.43
N ASN A 58 4.60 -1.88 0.12
CA ASN A 58 4.44 -2.20 1.54
C ASN A 58 5.39 -3.30 2.04
N GLN A 59 5.81 -4.24 1.17
CA GLN A 59 6.68 -5.37 1.53
C GLN A 59 8.05 -4.97 2.10
N LYS A 60 8.46 -3.71 1.97
CA LYS A 60 9.77 -3.21 2.44
C LYS A 60 9.74 -2.66 3.87
N PHE A 61 8.60 -2.76 4.57
CA PHE A 61 8.38 -2.14 5.87
C PHE A 61 7.87 -3.13 6.91
N THR A 62 8.34 -2.97 8.15
CA THR A 62 8.05 -3.84 9.30
C THR A 62 6.97 -3.26 10.19
N SER A 63 7.00 -1.95 10.46
CA SER A 63 5.98 -1.24 11.22
C SER A 63 5.55 0.04 10.53
N TYR A 64 4.37 0.56 10.90
CA TYR A 64 3.75 1.70 10.25
C TYR A 64 3.29 2.72 11.28
N ARG A 65 3.36 4.00 10.93
CA ARG A 65 2.81 5.12 11.71
C ARG A 65 2.12 6.10 10.77
N VAL A 66 0.95 6.58 11.19
CA VAL A 66 0.22 7.65 10.52
C VAL A 66 0.52 8.97 11.23
N GLN A 67 0.72 10.02 10.45
CA GLN A 67 0.99 11.37 10.95
C GLN A 67 0.23 12.37 10.09
N ASP A 68 -0.54 13.26 10.71
CA ASP A 68 -1.08 14.42 10.01
C ASP A 68 0.07 15.34 9.56
N VAL A 69 -0.01 15.83 8.33
CA VAL A 69 0.94 16.79 7.77
C VAL A 69 0.17 18.06 7.42
N GLY A 70 0.26 19.04 8.32
CA GLY A 70 -0.51 20.28 8.24
C GLY A 70 -1.78 20.22 9.07
N LYS A 71 -2.93 20.60 8.48
CA LYS A 71 -4.22 20.60 9.20
C LYS A 71 -4.74 19.16 9.34
N ARG A 72 -5.25 18.86 10.54
CA ARG A 72 -5.80 17.54 10.88
C ARG A 72 -6.88 17.11 9.89
N GLY A 73 -6.76 15.90 9.34
CA GLY A 73 -7.76 15.30 8.45
C GLY A 73 -7.75 15.79 6.99
N HIS A 74 -6.72 16.54 6.59
CA HIS A 74 -6.54 16.99 5.20
C HIS A 74 -5.51 16.13 4.47
N LEU A 75 -4.28 16.10 4.98
CA LEU A 75 -3.18 15.30 4.44
C LEU A 75 -2.57 14.48 5.56
N GLU A 76 -2.55 13.17 5.40
CA GLU A 76 -1.85 12.26 6.32
C GLU A 76 -0.72 11.54 5.58
N ARG A 77 0.40 11.38 6.29
CA ARG A 77 1.54 10.60 5.85
C ARG A 77 1.52 9.24 6.53
N LEU A 78 1.46 8.18 5.73
CA LEU A 78 1.73 6.83 6.19
C LEU A 78 3.23 6.57 6.05
N ALA A 79 3.94 6.67 7.17
CA ALA A 79 5.35 6.32 7.28
C ALA A 79 5.52 4.85 7.66
N GLY A 80 6.56 4.21 7.15
CA GLY A 80 6.91 2.83 7.41
C GLY A 80 8.35 2.73 7.86
N ARG A 81 8.59 1.94 8.92
CA ARG A 81 9.92 1.59 9.39
C ARG A 81 10.46 0.44 8.56
N ARG A 82 11.70 0.55 8.09
CA ARG A 82 12.39 -0.52 7.36
C ARG A 82 13.06 -1.50 8.32
N ALA A 83 13.48 -2.64 7.79
CA ALA A 83 14.31 -3.60 8.53
C ALA A 83 15.60 -2.96 9.08
N SER A 84 16.19 -2.01 8.35
CA SER A 84 17.36 -1.23 8.79
C SER A 84 17.07 -0.20 9.89
N GLY A 85 15.82 -0.10 10.37
CA GLY A 85 15.42 0.86 11.40
C GLY A 85 15.04 2.26 10.89
N SER A 86 15.39 2.62 9.66
CA SER A 86 15.07 3.93 9.06
C SER A 86 13.59 4.05 8.69
N TRP A 87 13.06 5.27 8.73
CA TRP A 87 11.68 5.60 8.37
C TRP A 87 11.59 6.17 6.97
N ASP A 88 10.55 5.78 6.24
CA ASP A 88 10.29 6.30 4.90
C ASP A 88 8.79 6.42 4.65
N THR A 89 8.42 7.17 3.62
CA THR A 89 7.01 7.33 3.26
C THR A 89 6.54 6.16 2.41
N VAL A 90 5.50 5.47 2.88
CA VAL A 90 4.87 4.35 2.17
C VAL A 90 3.74 4.88 1.28
N SER A 91 2.88 5.70 1.85
CA SER A 91 1.73 6.27 1.16
C SER A 91 1.37 7.65 1.70
N TRP A 92 0.72 8.45 0.86
CA TRP A 92 0.02 9.67 1.28
C TRP A 92 -1.48 9.41 1.27
N LEU A 93 -2.18 9.93 2.27
CA LEU A 93 -3.64 9.96 2.32
C LEU A 93 -4.07 11.41 2.15
N VAL A 94 -4.77 11.69 1.05
CA VAL A 94 -5.25 13.03 0.73
C VAL A 94 -6.77 13.04 0.84
N SER A 95 -7.32 13.97 1.60
CA SER A 95 -8.76 14.10 1.77
C SER A 95 -9.44 14.31 0.42
N LYS A 96 -10.60 13.69 0.22
CA LYS A 96 -11.43 13.90 -0.98
C LYS A 96 -11.95 15.34 -1.11
N LYS A 97 -11.92 16.12 -0.02
CA LYS A 97 -12.24 17.56 -0.06
C LYS A 97 -11.13 18.36 -0.76
N ASP A 98 -9.88 17.92 -0.59
CA ASP A 98 -8.68 18.64 -1.04
C ASP A 98 -8.13 18.11 -2.37
N ALA A 99 -8.74 17.07 -2.94
CA ALA A 99 -8.33 16.48 -4.20
C ALA A 99 -9.52 15.94 -4.98
N HIS A 100 -9.38 15.87 -6.30
CA HIS A 100 -10.38 15.24 -7.17
C HIS A 100 -9.69 14.45 -8.26
N LYS A 101 -10.39 13.42 -8.75
CA LYS A 101 -9.92 12.61 -9.87
C LYS A 101 -10.27 13.33 -11.18
N LYS A 102 -9.27 13.57 -12.03
CA LYS A 102 -9.43 14.05 -13.41
C LYS A 102 -8.96 12.95 -14.36
N GLY A 103 -9.90 12.21 -14.93
CA GLY A 103 -9.60 11.04 -15.78
C GLY A 103 -8.80 9.97 -15.02
N LYS A 104 -7.60 9.65 -15.50
CA LYS A 104 -6.69 8.65 -14.88
C LYS A 104 -5.72 9.25 -13.86
N THR A 105 -5.87 10.53 -13.52
CA THR A 105 -4.91 11.26 -12.68
C THR A 105 -5.60 11.88 -11.47
N LEU A 106 -4.90 11.97 -10.34
CA LEU A 106 -5.36 12.71 -9.17
C LEU A 106 -4.85 14.15 -9.20
N VAL A 107 -5.75 15.12 -9.01
CA VAL A 107 -5.44 16.55 -8.94
C VAL A 107 -5.64 17.03 -7.52
N ILE A 108 -4.58 17.54 -6.90
CA ILE A 108 -4.59 18.12 -5.56
C ILE A 108 -4.97 19.61 -5.66
N LYS A 109 -6.03 20.03 -4.97
CA LYS A 109 -6.49 21.42 -4.91
C LYS A 109 -5.73 22.23 -3.85
N ASP A 110 -5.52 21.64 -2.68
CA ASP A 110 -4.90 22.34 -1.55
C ASP A 110 -3.40 22.65 -1.78
N THR A 111 -2.99 23.88 -1.47
CA THR A 111 -1.63 24.38 -1.72
C THR A 111 -0.60 23.75 -0.77
N LYS A 112 -0.96 23.52 0.50
CA LYS A 112 -0.09 22.86 1.47
C LYS A 112 0.13 21.40 1.11
N ALA A 113 -0.93 20.70 0.70
CA ALA A 113 -0.85 19.34 0.23
C ALA A 113 -0.01 19.22 -1.05
N ARG A 114 -0.18 20.14 -2.02
CA ARG A 114 0.70 20.22 -3.20
C ARG A 114 2.16 20.38 -2.80
N THR A 115 2.45 21.21 -1.81
CA THR A 115 3.81 21.47 -1.35
C THR A 115 4.43 20.23 -0.71
N ALA A 116 3.71 19.56 0.19
CA ALA A 116 4.15 18.32 0.80
C ALA A 116 4.38 17.21 -0.24
N LEU A 117 3.55 17.15 -1.29
CA LEU A 117 3.64 16.13 -2.34
C LEU A 117 4.71 16.44 -3.41
N LYS A 118 5.45 17.56 -3.34
CA LYS A 118 6.59 17.85 -4.23
C LYS A 118 7.70 16.79 -4.19
N GLN A 119 7.72 15.96 -3.15
CA GLN A 119 8.62 14.82 -3.03
C GLN A 119 8.24 13.61 -3.90
N ILE A 120 7.12 13.70 -4.61
CA ILE A 120 6.66 12.69 -5.57
C ILE A 120 7.08 13.13 -6.98
N LYS A 121 7.49 12.16 -7.80
CA LYS A 121 7.86 12.33 -9.20
C LYS A 121 6.74 11.83 -10.12
N GLY A 122 6.39 12.66 -11.10
CA GLY A 122 5.45 12.33 -12.16
C GLY A 122 3.97 12.40 -11.75
N PRO A 123 3.05 12.03 -12.65
CA PRO A 123 1.62 12.08 -12.39
C PRO A 123 1.18 10.99 -11.40
N ILE A 124 0.21 11.32 -10.55
CA ILE A 124 -0.42 10.39 -9.61
C ILE A 124 -1.48 9.58 -10.37
N ARG A 125 -1.14 8.34 -10.75
CA ARG A 125 -1.97 7.51 -11.64
C ARG A 125 -2.98 6.69 -10.85
N HIS A 126 -4.22 6.64 -11.34
CA HIS A 126 -5.27 5.80 -10.77
C HIS A 126 -4.92 4.31 -10.95
N VAL A 127 -5.13 3.52 -9.89
CA VAL A 127 -4.96 2.06 -9.93
C VAL A 127 -6.31 1.37 -9.78
N LYS A 128 -7.01 1.59 -8.67
CA LYS A 128 -8.33 1.00 -8.38
C LYS A 128 -9.00 1.70 -7.20
N GLY A 129 -10.32 1.80 -7.19
CA GLY A 129 -11.07 2.45 -6.10
C GLY A 129 -10.50 3.84 -5.81
N ASP A 130 -10.12 4.08 -4.54
CA ASP A 130 -9.47 5.31 -4.08
C ASP A 130 -7.93 5.23 -4.07
N ILE A 131 -7.35 4.19 -4.69
CA ILE A 131 -5.90 3.93 -4.72
C ILE A 131 -5.29 4.49 -5.99
N PHE A 132 -4.26 5.29 -5.79
CA PHE A 132 -3.40 5.86 -6.80
C PHE A 132 -1.95 5.45 -6.54
N ARG A 133 -1.13 5.50 -7.58
CA ARG A 133 0.29 5.18 -7.51
C ARG A 133 1.11 6.34 -8.04
N ALA A 134 2.19 6.62 -7.35
CA ALA A 134 3.17 7.59 -7.77
C ALA A 134 4.59 7.14 -7.40
N HIS A 135 5.60 7.82 -7.93
CA HIS A 135 6.99 7.47 -7.66
C HIS A 135 7.60 8.44 -6.65
N ALA A 136 8.39 7.97 -5.69
CA ALA A 136 9.20 8.87 -4.87
C ALA A 136 10.24 9.60 -5.74
N LYS A 137 10.49 10.88 -5.47
CA LYS A 137 11.63 11.62 -6.05
C LYS A 137 12.95 11.04 -5.57
N ASN A 138 13.03 10.60 -4.31
CA ASN A 138 14.22 9.97 -3.74
C ASN A 138 14.22 8.44 -3.98
N VAL A 139 15.10 7.99 -4.88
CA VAL A 139 15.32 6.57 -5.17
C VAL A 139 16.24 5.98 -4.10
N PRO A 140 15.84 4.90 -3.41
CA PRO A 140 16.68 4.31 -2.37
C PRO A 140 18.02 3.84 -2.95
N GLU A 141 19.11 3.97 -2.18
CA GLU A 141 20.50 3.71 -2.59
C GLU A 141 20.67 2.41 -3.38
N ARG A 142 20.11 1.31 -2.87
CA ARG A 142 20.17 -0.02 -3.50
C ARG A 142 19.50 -0.10 -4.89
N LEU A 143 18.57 0.81 -5.20
CA LEU A 143 17.94 0.92 -6.51
C LEU A 143 18.62 1.96 -7.41
N LYS A 144 19.61 2.71 -6.91
CA LYS A 144 20.42 3.59 -7.76
C LYS A 144 21.32 2.70 -8.65
N PRO A 145 21.58 3.09 -9.91
CA PRO A 145 22.49 2.35 -10.78
C PRO A 145 23.91 2.33 -10.18
N THR A 146 24.53 1.15 -10.14
CA THR A 146 25.94 0.99 -9.74
C THR A 146 26.87 1.71 -10.72
N LEU A 147 28.10 1.99 -10.30
CA LEU A 147 29.13 2.57 -11.19
C LEU A 147 29.33 1.76 -12.47
N ALA A 148 29.32 0.43 -12.37
CA ALA A 148 29.40 -0.47 -13.51
C ALA A 148 28.21 -0.28 -14.48
N MET A 149 26.98 -0.23 -13.96
CA MET A 149 25.79 0.01 -14.78
C MET A 149 25.82 1.37 -15.48
N ARG A 150 26.29 2.42 -14.79
CA ARG A 150 26.43 3.77 -15.38
C ARG A 150 27.49 3.79 -16.49
N ARG A 151 28.62 3.11 -16.30
CA ARG A 151 29.67 2.98 -17.33
C ARG A 151 29.15 2.22 -18.56
N ALA A 152 28.45 1.11 -18.36
CA ALA A 152 27.82 0.36 -19.43
C ALA A 152 26.78 1.19 -20.19
N GLN A 153 25.90 1.91 -19.47
CA GLN A 153 24.91 2.80 -20.08
C GLN A 153 25.57 3.89 -20.93
N LYS A 154 26.61 4.57 -20.41
CA LYS A 154 27.37 5.57 -21.18
C LYS A 154 28.00 4.97 -22.44
N LYS A 155 28.58 3.77 -22.35
CA LYS A 155 29.18 3.07 -23.50
C LYS A 155 28.12 2.75 -24.57
N ASN A 156 26.94 2.27 -24.15
CA ASN A 156 25.84 1.95 -25.05
C ASN A 156 25.26 3.20 -25.73
N ILE A 157 25.10 4.30 -24.99
CA ILE A 157 24.66 5.59 -25.58
C ILE A 157 25.65 6.06 -26.64
N LYS A 158 26.97 6.03 -26.36
CA LYS A 158 28.00 6.39 -27.35
C LYS A 158 27.97 5.48 -28.58
N LYS A 159 27.78 4.16 -28.38
CA LYS A 159 27.65 3.20 -29.49
C LYS A 159 26.44 3.52 -30.37
N ALA A 160 25.29 3.80 -29.76
CA ALA A 160 24.07 4.18 -30.48
C ALA A 160 24.20 5.53 -31.19
N GLN A 161 24.89 6.51 -30.60
CA GLN A 161 25.17 7.80 -31.24
C GLN A 161 26.09 7.67 -32.45
N ARG A 162 27.12 6.81 -32.38
CA ARG A 162 27.99 6.50 -33.52
C ARG A 162 27.21 5.82 -34.65
N ALA A 163 26.37 4.85 -34.32
CA ALA A 163 25.53 4.15 -35.29
C ALA A 163 24.47 5.04 -35.96
N ARG A 164 24.11 6.19 -35.37
CA ARG A 164 23.20 7.19 -35.94
C ARG A 164 23.90 8.27 -36.78
N ARG A 165 25.24 8.35 -36.71
CA ARG A 165 26.06 9.31 -37.46
C ARG A 165 26.58 8.71 -38.78
N ILE A 166 26.30 7.43 -39.01
CA ILE A 166 26.44 6.71 -40.28
C ILE A 166 25.07 6.75 -40.94
#